data_AF-A0A7W0VYQ2-F1
#
_entry.id   AF-A0A7W0VYQ2-F1
#
_cell.length_a   1.000
_cell.length_b   1.000
_cell.length_c   1.000
_cell.angle_alpha   90.00
_cell.angle_beta   90.00
_cell.angle_gamma   90.00
#
_symmetry.space_group_name_H-M   'P 1'
#
loop_
_entity.id
_entity.type
_entity.pdbx_description
1 polymer ?
#
loop_
_entity_poly.entity_id
_entity_poly.type
_entity_poly.pdbx_seq_one_letter_code
_entity_poly.pdbx_strand_id
1 'polypeptide(L)'
;MSPAVWVLIKLAIRLVVFALVFFLAAKKNPKIVIHNKWATPLIALVFALLNTGVYWALTPILNLATLGAMGFIMPFVVNIIFLLGTVKVFDIVNAKRKAENKKPWLEIQGIMATLWMAGFLTLAHGALYLGLDYFPNM
;
A
#
# COMPACT_ATOMS: atom_id res chain seq x y z
N MET A 1 0.70 26.35 10.94
CA MET A 1 -0.06 25.52 9.98
C MET A 1 -1.10 24.73 10.77
N SER A 2 -2.34 24.59 10.29
CA SER A 2 -3.36 23.88 11.08
C SER A 2 -3.09 22.37 11.14
N PRO A 3 -3.51 21.67 12.22
CA PRO A 3 -3.35 20.21 12.32
C PRO A 3 -3.95 19.46 11.12
N ALA A 4 -5.10 19.91 10.61
CA ALA A 4 -5.75 19.33 9.45
C ALA A 4 -4.91 19.46 8.17
N VAL A 5 -4.30 20.63 7.93
CA VAL A 5 -3.43 20.85 6.76
C VAL A 5 -2.20 19.96 6.83
N TRP A 6 -1.63 19.75 8.02
CA TRP A 6 -0.48 18.84 8.20
C TRP A 6 -0.83 17.39 7.89
N VAL A 7 -2.00 16.92 8.33
CA VAL A 7 -2.50 15.57 8.03
C VAL A 7 -2.68 15.38 6.53
N LEU A 8 -3.25 16.37 5.83
CA LEU A 8 -3.42 16.33 4.38
C LEU A 8 -2.09 16.27 3.63
N ILE A 9 -1.08 17.05 4.08
CA ILE A 9 0.26 17.01 3.49
C ILE A 9 0.89 15.62 3.68
N LYS A 10 0.82 15.06 4.88
CA LYS A 10 1.33 13.70 5.15
C LYS A 10 0.63 12.66 4.27
N LEU A 11 -0.69 12.73 4.12
CA LEU A 11 -1.46 11.86 3.24
C LEU A 11 -1.05 12.01 1.77
N ALA A 12 -0.87 13.24 1.29
CA ALA A 12 -0.44 13.51 -0.08
C ALA A 12 0.95 12.92 -0.36
N ILE A 13 1.91 13.11 0.55
CA ILE A 13 3.25 12.53 0.42
C ILE A 13 3.18 11.00 0.40
N ARG A 14 2.43 10.39 1.33
CA ARG A 14 2.23 8.93 1.35
C ARG A 14 1.65 8.42 0.05
N LEU A 15 0.62 9.10 -0.49
CA LEU A 15 -0.01 8.72 -1.76
C LEU A 15 1.00 8.74 -2.90
N VAL A 16 1.78 9.81 -3.03
CA VAL A 16 2.80 9.93 -4.09
C VAL A 16 3.86 8.85 -3.95
N VAL A 17 4.38 8.62 -2.74
CA VAL A 17 5.44 7.64 -2.50
C VAL A 17 4.94 6.21 -2.73
N PHE A 18 3.78 5.84 -2.20
CA PHE A 18 3.20 4.51 -2.44
C PHE A 18 2.86 4.30 -3.92
N ALA A 19 2.35 5.31 -4.63
CA ALA A 19 2.10 5.22 -6.06
C ALA A 19 3.39 4.95 -6.84
N LEU A 20 4.44 5.71 -6.54
CA LEU A 20 5.73 5.59 -7.21
C LEU A 20 6.35 4.22 -6.94
N VAL A 21 6.38 3.80 -5.67
CA VAL A 21 6.95 2.51 -5.27
C VAL A 21 6.17 1.36 -5.89
N PHE A 22 4.84 1.40 -5.84
CA PHE A 22 4.01 0.38 -6.48
C PHE A 22 4.29 0.31 -7.99
N PHE A 23 4.32 1.45 -8.67
CA PHE A 23 4.60 1.50 -10.10
C PHE A 23 5.97 0.92 -10.46
N LEU A 24 7.01 1.31 -9.72
CA LEU A 24 8.37 0.84 -9.95
C LEU A 24 8.51 -0.65 -9.61
N ALA A 25 7.92 -1.11 -8.51
CA ALA A 25 7.95 -2.51 -8.10
C ALA A 25 7.18 -3.41 -9.08
N ALA A 26 6.05 -2.93 -9.61
CA ALA A 26 5.28 -3.62 -10.66
C ALA A 26 6.09 -3.69 -11.96
N LYS A 27 6.70 -2.59 -12.40
CA LYS A 27 7.51 -2.56 -13.62
C LYS A 27 8.70 -3.53 -13.57
N LYS A 28 9.26 -3.77 -12.38
CA LYS A 28 10.38 -4.71 -12.18
C LYS A 28 9.96 -6.18 -12.11
N ASN A 29 8.67 -6.49 -11.98
CA ASN A 29 8.21 -7.87 -11.82
C ASN A 29 7.27 -8.28 -12.96
N PRO A 30 7.67 -9.22 -13.85
CA PRO A 30 6.85 -9.61 -15.01
C PRO A 30 5.53 -10.28 -14.64
N LYS A 31 5.37 -10.73 -13.38
CA LYS A 31 4.13 -11.32 -12.86
C LYS A 31 3.11 -10.27 -12.40
N ILE A 32 3.44 -8.98 -12.50
CA ILE A 32 2.56 -7.87 -12.16
C ILE A 32 2.30 -7.06 -13.42
N VAL A 33 1.11 -7.22 -13.99
CA VAL A 33 0.74 -6.57 -15.25
C VAL A 33 -0.30 -5.50 -14.98
N ILE A 34 0.03 -4.26 -15.36
CA ILE A 34 -0.85 -3.10 -15.25
C ILE A 34 -1.28 -2.73 -16.66
N HIS A 35 -2.55 -2.96 -16.99
CA HIS A 35 -3.11 -2.60 -18.30
C HIS A 35 -3.79 -1.23 -18.28
N ASN A 36 -4.32 -0.81 -17.13
CA ASN A 36 -4.97 0.49 -16.99
C ASN A 36 -4.09 1.47 -16.19
N LYS A 37 -3.88 2.66 -16.76
CA LYS A 37 -3.12 3.75 -16.13
C LYS A 37 -3.74 4.22 -14.80
N TRP A 38 -5.04 4.02 -14.59
CA TRP A 38 -5.74 4.36 -13.35
C TRP A 38 -5.61 3.32 -12.24
N ALA A 39 -5.13 2.10 -12.54
CA ALA A 39 -4.98 1.08 -11.51
C ALA A 39 -3.92 1.49 -10.47
N THR A 40 -2.77 1.99 -10.91
CA THR A 40 -1.68 2.46 -10.04
C THR A 40 -2.11 3.55 -9.05
N PRO A 41 -2.69 4.70 -9.48
CA PRO A 41 -3.10 5.74 -8.54
C PRO A 41 -4.24 5.29 -7.61
N LEU A 42 -5.14 4.42 -8.07
CA LEU A 42 -6.24 3.92 -7.24
C LEU A 42 -5.75 2.96 -6.17
N ILE A 43 -4.83 2.06 -6.51
CA ILE A 43 -4.13 1.20 -5.54
C ILE A 43 -3.35 2.05 -4.56
N ALA A 44 -2.60 3.04 -5.04
CA ALA A 44 -1.84 3.94 -4.18
C ALA A 44 -2.71 4.73 -3.21
N LEU A 45 -3.88 5.20 -3.66
CA LEU A 45 -4.86 5.88 -2.82
C LEU A 45 -5.40 4.94 -1.75
N VAL A 46 -5.81 3.72 -2.12
CA VAL A 46 -6.27 2.70 -1.17
C VAL A 46 -5.18 2.36 -0.17
N PHE A 47 -3.94 2.15 -0.62
CA PHE A 47 -2.80 1.91 0.27
C PHE A 47 -2.51 3.10 1.17
N ALA A 48 -2.51 4.33 0.68
CA ALA A 48 -2.24 5.51 1.50
C ALA A 48 -3.34 5.72 2.57
N LEU A 49 -4.61 5.56 2.18
CA LEU A 49 -5.76 5.68 3.08
C LEU A 49 -5.80 4.55 4.10
N LEU A 50 -5.62 3.29 3.67
CA LEU A 50 -5.62 2.15 4.59
C LEU A 50 -4.37 2.16 5.46
N ASN A 51 -3.19 2.45 4.92
CA ASN A 51 -1.96 2.54 5.70
C ASN A 51 -2.04 3.66 6.74
N THR A 52 -2.63 4.81 6.43
CA THR A 52 -2.80 5.88 7.42
C THR A 52 -3.94 5.58 8.39
N GLY A 53 -5.11 5.18 7.88
CA GLY A 53 -6.32 4.96 8.66
C GLY A 53 -6.26 3.73 9.55
N VAL A 54 -5.74 2.61 9.04
CA VAL A 54 -5.57 1.39 9.83
C VAL A 54 -4.44 1.56 10.84
N TYR A 55 -3.37 2.28 10.53
CA TYR A 55 -2.34 2.55 11.54
C TYR A 55 -2.89 3.42 12.67
N TRP A 56 -3.67 4.46 12.34
CA TRP A 56 -4.34 5.28 13.36
C TRP A 56 -5.34 4.49 14.19
N ALA A 57 -6.16 3.64 13.56
CA ALA A 57 -7.12 2.78 14.24
C ALA A 57 -6.47 1.66 15.07
N LEU A 58 -5.34 1.13 14.59
CA LEU A 58 -4.59 0.07 15.26
C LEU A 58 -3.57 0.61 16.27
N THR A 59 -3.27 1.92 16.34
CA THR A 59 -2.34 2.50 17.33
C THR A 59 -2.55 1.97 18.76
N PRO A 60 -3.78 1.84 19.28
CA PRO A 60 -4.01 1.29 20.62
C PRO A 60 -3.60 -0.18 20.75
N ILE A 61 -3.80 -0.96 19.69
CA ILE A 61 -3.51 -2.40 19.61
C ILE A 61 -2.01 -2.64 19.33
N LEU A 62 -1.40 -1.78 18.50
CA LEU A 62 0.02 -1.83 18.14
C LEU A 62 0.91 -1.44 19.32
N ASN A 63 0.48 -0.50 20.17
CA ASN A 63 1.19 -0.14 21.41
C ASN A 63 1.33 -1.31 22.41
N LEU A 64 0.45 -2.31 22.35
CA LEU A 64 0.55 -3.55 23.13
C LEU A 64 1.55 -4.55 22.52
N ALA A 65 1.83 -4.46 21.21
CA ALA A 65 2.71 -5.36 20.48
C ALA A 65 4.15 -4.83 20.33
N THR A 66 4.41 -3.56 20.64
CA THR A 66 5.67 -2.84 20.41
C THR A 66 6.84 -3.15 21.35
N LEU A 67 6.85 -4.29 22.05
CA LEU A 67 8.06 -4.75 22.75
C LEU A 67 9.05 -5.37 21.73
N GLY A 68 9.79 -4.50 21.05
CA GLY A 68 11.12 -4.79 20.50
C GLY A 68 11.21 -5.28 19.05
N ALA A 69 10.40 -6.25 18.62
CA ALA A 69 10.60 -6.91 17.30
C ALA A 69 9.42 -6.77 16.31
N MET A 70 8.20 -6.53 16.79
CA MET A 70 7.01 -6.49 15.93
C MET A 70 6.80 -5.18 15.15
N GLY A 71 7.58 -4.12 15.46
CA GLY A 71 7.43 -2.81 14.81
C GLY A 71 7.64 -2.82 13.29
N PHE A 72 8.49 -3.72 12.78
CA PHE A 72 8.72 -3.89 11.33
C PHE A 72 7.90 -5.03 10.70
N ILE A 73 7.59 -6.07 11.48
CA ILE A 73 6.80 -7.22 11.00
C ILE A 73 5.33 -6.84 10.81
N MET A 74 4.76 -6.03 11.72
CA MET A 74 3.36 -5.63 11.62
C MET A 74 3.03 -4.86 10.34
N PRO A 75 3.80 -3.83 9.93
CA PRO A 75 3.61 -3.20 8.62
C PRO A 75 3.69 -4.17 7.45
N PHE A 76 4.58 -5.17 7.52
CA PHE A 76 4.70 -6.20 6.49
C PHE A 76 3.43 -7.05 6.40
N VAL A 77 2.95 -7.57 7.52
CA VAL A 77 1.72 -8.38 7.61
C VAL A 77 0.51 -7.58 7.13
N VAL A 78 0.38 -6.33 7.59
CA VAL A 78 -0.71 -5.43 7.19
C VAL A 78 -0.67 -5.17 5.68
N ASN A 79 0.51 -4.91 5.11
CA ASN A 79 0.65 -4.72 3.67
C ASN A 79 0.33 -6.00 2.87
N ILE A 80 0.68 -7.19 3.37
CA ILE A 80 0.27 -8.46 2.77
C ILE A 80 -1.27 -8.57 2.75
N ILE A 81 -1.92 -8.32 3.89
CA ILE A 81 -3.39 -8.38 3.99
C ILE A 81 -4.04 -7.40 3.02
N PHE A 82 -3.53 -6.16 2.94
CA PHE A 82 -4.03 -5.17 1.99
C PHE A 82 -3.82 -5.57 0.54
N LEU A 83 -2.66 -6.16 0.20
CA LEU A 83 -2.41 -6.65 -1.15
C LEU A 83 -3.34 -7.80 -1.50
N LEU A 84 -3.57 -8.75 -0.59
CA LEU A 84 -4.52 -9.84 -0.80
C LEU A 84 -5.94 -9.32 -1.00
N GLY A 85 -6.38 -8.36 -0.19
CA GLY A 85 -7.66 -7.68 -0.37
C GLY A 85 -7.74 -6.95 -1.71
N THR A 86 -6.66 -6.24 -2.10
CA THR A 86 -6.56 -5.54 -3.38
C THR A 86 -6.66 -6.53 -4.55
N VAL A 87 -5.90 -7.63 -4.53
CA VAL A 87 -5.99 -8.69 -5.54
C VAL A 87 -7.43 -9.20 -5.64
N LYS A 88 -8.08 -9.49 -4.51
CA LYS A 88 -9.46 -9.99 -4.53
C LYS A 88 -10.45 -9.00 -5.14
N VAL A 89 -10.31 -7.71 -4.85
CA VAL A 89 -11.14 -6.65 -5.46
C VAL A 89 -10.86 -6.58 -6.97
N PHE A 90 -9.59 -6.62 -7.38
CA PHE A 90 -9.23 -6.59 -8.80
C PHE A 90 -9.68 -7.85 -9.53
N ASP A 91 -9.71 -9.02 -8.90
CA ASP A 91 -10.28 -10.24 -9.48
C ASP A 91 -11.76 -10.06 -9.81
N ILE A 92 -12.53 -9.44 -8.91
CA ILE A 92 -13.96 -9.13 -9.13
C ILE A 92 -14.11 -8.13 -10.28
N VAL A 93 -13.32 -7.06 -10.28
CA VAL A 93 -13.34 -6.04 -11.35
C VAL A 93 -12.94 -6.65 -12.69
N ASN A 94 -11.90 -7.48 -12.72
CA ASN A 94 -11.42 -8.16 -13.92
C ASN A 94 -12.42 -9.17 -14.45
N ALA A 95 -13.13 -9.91 -13.59
CA ALA A 95 -14.18 -10.83 -13.98
C ALA A 95 -15.33 -10.09 -14.70
N LYS A 96 -15.77 -8.95 -14.15
CA LYS A 96 -16.78 -8.10 -14.80
C LYS A 96 -16.28 -7.59 -16.16
N ARG A 97 -15.03 -7.12 -16.23
CA ARG A 97 -14.45 -6.62 -17.49
C ARG A 97 -14.29 -7.72 -18.54
N LYS A 98 -13.96 -8.94 -18.13
CA LYS A 98 -13.90 -10.10 -19.02
C LYS A 98 -15.28 -10.40 -19.62
N ALA A 99 -16.35 -10.32 -18.84
CA ALA A 99 -17.72 -10.44 -19.35
C ALA A 99 -18.07 -9.34 -20.38
N GLU A 100 -17.45 -8.16 -20.28
CA GLU A 100 -17.57 -7.06 -21.24
C GLU A 100 -16.53 -7.11 -22.39
N ASN A 101 -15.78 -8.21 -22.58
CA ASN A 101 -14.68 -8.32 -23.55
C ASN A 101 -13.60 -7.21 -23.42
N LYS A 102 -13.39 -6.68 -22.21
CA LYS A 102 -12.37 -5.66 -21.91
C LYS A 102 -11.16 -6.28 -21.22
N LYS A 103 -9.98 -5.72 -21.48
CA LYS A 103 -8.72 -6.10 -20.79
C LYS A 103 -8.85 -5.88 -19.27
N PRO A 104 -8.22 -6.74 -18.44
CA PRO A 104 -8.17 -6.57 -16.99
C PRO A 104 -7.50 -5.24 -16.62
N TRP A 105 -7.65 -4.77 -15.39
CA TRP A 105 -6.99 -3.54 -14.92
C TRP A 105 -5.61 -3.81 -14.34
N LEU A 106 -5.51 -4.82 -13.49
CA LEU A 106 -4.32 -5.24 -12.78
C LEU A 106 -4.34 -6.77 -12.67
N GLU A 107 -3.21 -7.41 -12.94
CA GLU A 107 -3.01 -8.82 -12.66
C GLU A 107 -1.76 -9.00 -11.79
N ILE A 108 -1.91 -9.65 -10.65
CA ILE A 108 -0.79 -10.03 -9.78
C ILE A 108 -0.79 -11.55 -9.70
N GLN A 109 0.18 -12.19 -10.35
CA GLN A 109 0.18 -13.65 -10.52
C GLN A 109 0.99 -14.34 -9.42
N GLY A 110 0.26 -14.91 -8.46
CA GLY A 110 0.79 -15.81 -7.43
C GLY A 110 1.40 -15.11 -6.20
N ILE A 111 1.63 -15.90 -5.15
CA ILE A 111 2.02 -15.39 -3.83
C ILE A 111 3.37 -14.67 -3.84
N MET A 112 4.31 -15.08 -4.70
CA MET A 112 5.62 -14.43 -4.80
C MET A 112 5.56 -13.01 -5.36
N ALA A 113 4.63 -12.73 -6.30
CA ALA A 113 4.40 -11.38 -6.80
C ALA A 113 3.78 -10.49 -5.71
N THR A 114 2.87 -11.07 -4.92
CA THR A 114 2.30 -10.42 -3.74
C THR A 114 3.37 -10.11 -2.69
N LEU A 115 4.23 -11.07 -2.33
CA LEU A 115 5.32 -10.86 -1.37
C LEU A 115 6.35 -9.85 -1.86
N TRP A 116 6.69 -9.89 -3.16
CA TRP A 116 7.55 -8.89 -3.78
C TRP A 116 6.99 -7.49 -3.59
N MET A 117 5.72 -7.28 -3.96
CA MET A 117 5.06 -5.99 -3.80
C MET A 117 4.96 -5.59 -2.32
N ALA A 118 4.62 -6.53 -1.44
CA ALA A 118 4.52 -6.30 0.00
C ALA A 118 5.83 -5.82 0.58
N GLY A 119 6.96 -6.43 0.17
CA GLY A 119 8.30 -6.03 0.59
C GLY A 119 8.59 -4.58 0.23
N PHE A 120 8.41 -4.19 -1.03
CA PHE A 120 8.65 -2.82 -1.47
C PHE A 120 7.75 -1.80 -0.77
N LEU A 121 6.46 -2.10 -0.63
CA LEU A 121 5.53 -1.21 0.09
C LEU A 121 5.87 -1.09 1.58
N THR A 122 6.38 -2.16 2.19
CA THR A 122 6.81 -2.15 3.59
C THR A 122 8.08 -1.32 3.78
N LEU A 123 9.06 -1.45 2.88
CA LEU A 123 10.25 -0.60 2.89
C LEU A 123 9.88 0.88 2.72
N ALA A 124 8.96 1.18 1.80
CA ALA A 124 8.46 2.54 1.61
C ALA A 124 7.74 3.08 2.85
N HIS A 125 6.92 2.24 3.50
CA HIS A 125 6.27 2.59 4.76
C HIS A 125 7.30 2.87 5.85
N GLY A 126 8.32 2.03 6.01
CA GLY A 126 9.39 2.26 6.97
C GLY A 126 10.14 3.57 6.72
N ALA A 127 10.46 3.87 5.46
CA ALA A 127 11.09 5.14 5.08
C ALA A 127 10.19 6.35 5.37
N LEU A 128 8.88 6.25 5.08
CA LEU A 128 7.89 7.29 5.38
C LEU A 128 7.70 7.49 6.88
N TYR A 129 7.68 6.41 7.67
CA TYR A 129 7.59 6.48 9.12
C TYR A 129 8.79 7.23 9.70
N LEU A 130 10.00 6.85 9.30
CA LEU A 130 11.21 7.55 9.75
C LEU A 130 11.17 9.03 9.33
N GLY A 131 10.91 9.32 8.06
CA GLY A 131 10.98 10.68 7.51
C GLY A 131 9.84 11.63 7.89
N LEU A 132 8.61 11.14 8.05
CA LEU A 132 7.42 11.97 8.29
C LEU A 132 6.87 11.89 9.72
N ASP A 133 7.14 10.80 10.43
CA ASP A 133 6.50 10.53 11.73
C ASP A 133 7.51 10.42 12.89
N TYR A 134 8.74 9.97 12.65
CA TYR A 134 9.76 9.86 13.70
C TYR A 134 10.58 11.14 13.84
N PHE A 135 11.26 11.58 12.76
CA PHE A 135 12.12 12.77 12.81
C PHE A 135 11.39 14.08 13.16
N PRO A 136 10.17 14.36 12.67
CA PRO A 136 9.47 15.61 13.00
C PRO A 136 8.92 15.68 14.45
N ASN A 137 8.99 14.58 15.20
CA ASN A 137 8.54 14.48 16.59
C ASN A 137 9.71 14.42 17.59
N MET A 138 10.97 14.53 17.11
CA MET A 138 12.19 14.75 17.90
C MET A 138 12.52 16.24 17.94
#